data_AF-A0A354T9E9-F1
#
_entry.id   AF-A0A354T9E9-F1
#
_cell.length_a   1.000
_cell.length_b   1.000
_cell.length_c   1.000
_cell.angle_alpha   90.00
_cell.angle_beta   90.00
_cell.angle_gamma   90.00
#
_symmetry.space_group_name_H-M   'P 1'
#
loop_
_entity.id
_entity.type
_entity.pdbx_description
1 polymer ?
#
loop_
_entity_poly.entity_id
_entity_poly.type
_entity_poly.pdbx_seq_one_letter_code
_entity_poly.pdbx_strand_id
1 'polypeptide(L)'
;MKTCSAFFVVLGLASALQAQPSSPVAPISARSTYHPDNSHSETVVDKTTNELTEATYSAAGALLSKKHYLLNERGLPTQGHIYDGRGNLVARSQVYFDEFGRAKEMRSFNLQGMCYQQVVYEYGADGKAKPPKVINVDPRAAPSIKPGVIDFTQSTPAPGQYAQPQAPAPEPPKKKSFFGRLFGKKDK
;
A
#
# COMPACT_ATOMS: atom_id res chain seq x y z
N MET A 1 -28.93 -53.14 -56.05
CA MET A 1 -28.15 -51.93 -56.40
C MET A 1 -28.93 -50.69 -55.98
N LYS A 2 -28.41 -49.93 -55.01
CA LYS A 2 -28.68 -48.49 -54.74
C LYS A 2 -27.98 -48.14 -53.41
N THR A 3 -26.77 -47.62 -53.51
CA THR A 3 -26.04 -47.00 -52.40
C THR A 3 -26.34 -45.50 -52.42
N CYS A 4 -26.98 -44.97 -51.37
CA CYS A 4 -27.07 -43.53 -51.15
C CYS A 4 -25.86 -43.11 -50.29
N SER A 5 -24.91 -42.41 -50.90
CA SER A 5 -23.86 -41.67 -50.19
C SER A 5 -24.44 -40.36 -49.66
N ALA A 6 -24.39 -40.14 -48.35
CA ALA A 6 -24.62 -38.84 -47.75
C ALA A 6 -23.25 -38.22 -47.39
N PHE A 7 -22.90 -37.14 -48.08
CA PHE A 7 -21.77 -36.28 -47.72
C PHE A 7 -22.17 -35.42 -46.52
N PHE A 8 -21.56 -35.66 -45.36
CA PHE A 8 -21.59 -34.75 -44.23
C PHE A 8 -20.44 -33.74 -44.37
N VAL A 9 -20.79 -32.49 -44.69
CA VAL A 9 -19.85 -31.36 -44.60
C VAL A 9 -19.88 -30.87 -43.15
N VAL A 10 -18.84 -31.19 -42.39
CA VAL A 10 -18.62 -30.63 -41.06
C VAL A 10 -17.98 -29.24 -41.23
N LEU A 11 -18.79 -28.20 -41.09
CA LEU A 11 -18.31 -26.81 -41.03
C LEU A 11 -17.69 -26.58 -39.63
N GLY A 12 -16.36 -26.52 -39.57
CA GLY A 12 -15.63 -26.20 -38.34
C GLY A 12 -15.79 -24.72 -37.98
N LEU A 13 -16.61 -24.42 -36.97
CA LEU A 13 -16.64 -23.13 -36.29
C LEU A 13 -15.36 -22.97 -35.47
N ALA A 14 -14.37 -22.27 -36.01
CA ALA A 14 -13.23 -21.81 -35.25
C ALA A 14 -13.67 -20.69 -34.31
N SER A 15 -13.93 -21.03 -33.04
CA SER A 15 -14.08 -20.05 -31.97
C SER A 15 -12.74 -19.34 -31.79
N ALA A 16 -12.60 -18.14 -32.34
CA ALA A 16 -11.50 -17.25 -32.02
C ALA A 16 -11.64 -16.83 -30.56
N LEU A 17 -10.92 -17.49 -29.65
CA LEU A 17 -10.67 -16.99 -28.31
C LEU A 17 -9.86 -15.70 -28.47
N GLN A 18 -10.55 -14.56 -28.51
CA GLN A 18 -9.90 -13.28 -28.30
C GLN A 18 -9.42 -13.25 -26.84
N ALA A 19 -8.14 -13.53 -26.64
CA ALA A 19 -7.47 -13.27 -25.38
C ALA A 19 -7.64 -11.78 -25.07
N GLN A 20 -8.48 -11.45 -24.09
CA GLN A 20 -8.57 -10.08 -23.62
C GLN A 20 -7.22 -9.70 -23.01
N PRO A 21 -6.64 -8.55 -23.38
CA PRO A 21 -5.42 -8.08 -22.76
C PRO A 21 -5.71 -7.88 -21.27
N SER A 22 -5.02 -8.67 -20.43
CA SER A 22 -5.07 -8.47 -18.98
C SER A 22 -4.52 -7.06 -18.70
N SER A 23 -5.36 -6.19 -18.13
CA SER A 23 -4.89 -4.90 -17.63
C SER A 23 -3.67 -5.12 -16.73
N PRO A 24 -2.60 -4.31 -16.87
CA PRO A 24 -1.44 -4.44 -16.01
C PRO A 24 -1.90 -4.27 -14.55
N VAL A 25 -1.59 -5.25 -13.71
CA VAL A 25 -1.85 -5.15 -12.28
C VAL A 25 -1.04 -3.97 -11.77
N ALA A 26 -1.72 -2.94 -11.26
CA ALA A 26 -1.04 -1.79 -10.70
C ALA A 26 -0.07 -2.26 -9.60
N PRO A 27 1.20 -1.81 -9.60
CA PRO A 27 2.21 -2.29 -8.66
C PRO A 27 1.89 -1.86 -7.22
N ILE A 28 1.07 -0.81 -7.06
CA ILE A 28 0.60 -0.31 -5.78
C ILE A 28 -0.93 -0.39 -5.77
N SER A 29 -1.50 -0.91 -4.69
CA SER A 29 -2.95 -0.95 -4.46
C SER A 29 -3.29 -0.37 -3.09
N ALA A 30 -4.32 0.49 -3.04
CA ALA A 30 -4.80 1.09 -1.79
C ALA A 30 -6.28 0.76 -1.55
N ARG A 31 -6.66 0.60 -0.28
CA ARG A 31 -8.03 0.38 0.17
C ARG A 31 -8.29 1.19 1.44
N SER A 32 -9.42 1.89 1.49
CA SER A 32 -9.92 2.49 2.73
C SER A 32 -11.14 1.71 3.23
N THR A 33 -11.27 1.55 4.54
CA THR A 33 -12.39 0.91 5.23
C THR A 33 -12.89 1.85 6.31
N TYR A 34 -14.15 2.25 6.21
CA TYR A 34 -14.80 3.15 7.17
C TYR A 34 -15.60 2.33 8.18
N HIS A 35 -15.51 2.71 9.44
CA HIS A 35 -16.13 2.02 10.56
C HIS A 35 -17.36 2.80 11.07
N PRO A 36 -18.30 2.15 11.78
CA PRO A 36 -19.52 2.81 12.27
C PRO A 36 -19.26 4.00 13.23
N ASP A 37 -18.11 4.04 13.88
CA ASP A 37 -17.69 5.13 14.78
C ASP A 37 -17.03 6.31 14.04
N ASN A 38 -17.15 6.35 12.70
CA ASN A 38 -16.50 7.29 11.79
C ASN A 38 -14.97 7.25 11.79
N SER A 39 -14.34 6.33 12.52
CA SER A 39 -12.94 6.02 12.29
C SER A 39 -12.79 5.36 10.92
N HIS A 40 -11.57 5.38 10.39
CA HIS A 40 -11.29 4.66 9.15
C HIS A 40 -9.90 4.04 9.19
N SER A 41 -9.68 3.05 8.34
CA SER A 41 -8.39 2.43 8.15
C SER A 41 -8.02 2.41 6.67
N GLU A 42 -6.77 2.71 6.39
CA GLU A 42 -6.18 2.68 5.05
C GLU A 42 -5.19 1.54 4.99
N THR A 43 -5.22 0.78 3.90
CA THR A 43 -4.27 -0.28 3.60
C THR A 43 -3.63 0.03 2.26
N VAL A 44 -2.31 0.09 2.22
CA VAL A 44 -1.52 0.26 1.00
C VAL A 44 -0.62 -0.94 0.85
N VAL A 45 -0.69 -1.60 -0.29
CA VAL A 45 0.20 -2.71 -0.67
C VAL A 45 1.05 -2.21 -1.81
N ASP A 46 2.36 -2.21 -1.63
CA ASP A 46 3.34 -1.86 -2.65
C ASP A 46 4.15 -3.11 -3.01
N LYS A 47 3.91 -3.64 -4.21
CA LYS A 47 4.59 -4.83 -4.73
C LYS A 47 5.97 -4.51 -5.31
N THR A 48 6.31 -3.24 -5.50
CA THR A 48 7.67 -2.85 -5.93
C THR A 48 8.68 -2.99 -4.80
N THR A 49 8.23 -2.71 -3.57
CA THR A 49 9.02 -2.79 -2.35
C THR A 49 8.71 -4.05 -1.53
N ASN A 50 7.66 -4.79 -1.89
CA ASN A 50 7.10 -5.91 -1.11
C ASN A 50 6.74 -5.48 0.32
N GLU A 51 6.04 -4.35 0.42
CA GLU A 51 5.63 -3.77 1.69
C GLU A 51 4.12 -3.58 1.77
N LEU A 52 3.59 -3.67 2.99
CA LEU A 52 2.21 -3.35 3.29
C LEU A 52 2.16 -2.36 4.46
N THR A 53 1.41 -1.28 4.28
CA THR A 53 1.12 -0.30 5.32
C THR A 53 -0.35 -0.33 5.68
N GLU A 54 -0.66 -0.44 6.96
CA GLU A 54 -1.99 -0.22 7.51
C GLU A 54 -1.96 1.01 8.42
N ALA A 55 -2.83 1.98 8.19
CA ALA A 55 -2.98 3.14 9.06
C ALA A 55 -4.43 3.21 9.55
N THR A 56 -4.64 3.47 10.84
CA THR A 56 -5.96 3.70 11.42
C THR A 56 -6.04 5.12 11.94
N TYR A 57 -7.11 5.82 11.60
CA TYR A 57 -7.34 7.21 11.96
C TYR A 57 -8.64 7.34 12.76
N SER A 58 -8.66 8.29 13.70
CA SER A 58 -9.87 8.64 14.44
C SER A 58 -10.90 9.31 13.55
N ALA A 59 -12.13 9.49 14.06
CA ALA A 59 -13.17 10.27 13.39
C ALA A 59 -12.75 11.72 13.07
N ALA A 60 -11.83 12.29 13.87
CA ALA A 60 -11.28 13.63 13.64
C ALA A 60 -10.11 13.64 12.63
N GLY A 61 -9.68 12.48 12.12
CA GLY A 61 -8.54 12.34 11.21
C GLY A 61 -7.18 12.21 11.90
N ALA A 62 -7.12 12.10 13.23
CA ALA A 62 -5.85 11.87 13.92
C ALA A 62 -5.36 10.45 13.66
N LEU A 63 -4.10 10.28 13.26
CA LEU A 63 -3.49 8.94 13.17
C LEU A 63 -3.49 8.30 14.57
N LEU A 64 -4.04 7.09 14.69
CA LEU A 64 -4.07 6.32 15.94
C LEU A 64 -2.96 5.28 15.96
N SER A 65 -2.78 4.55 14.86
CA SER A 65 -1.72 3.57 14.70
C SER A 65 -1.33 3.43 13.24
N LYS A 66 -0.05 3.11 13.02
CA LYS A 66 0.47 2.70 11.72
C LYS A 66 1.19 1.37 11.88
N LYS A 67 0.88 0.40 11.03
CA LYS A 67 1.60 -0.86 10.92
C LYS A 67 2.29 -0.92 9.58
N HIS A 68 3.53 -1.39 9.57
CA HIS A 68 4.33 -1.59 8.37
C HIS A 68 4.81 -3.03 8.36
N TYR A 69 4.54 -3.76 7.28
CA TYR A 69 4.85 -5.17 7.13
C TYR A 69 5.70 -5.44 5.91
N LEU A 70 6.59 -6.42 6.04
CA LEU A 70 7.25 -7.06 4.91
C LEU A 70 6.35 -8.15 4.34
N LEU A 71 6.31 -8.26 3.02
CA LEU A 71 5.55 -9.27 2.29
C LEU A 71 6.48 -10.38 1.79
N ASN A 72 5.99 -11.62 1.79
CA ASN A 72 6.64 -12.72 1.08
C ASN A 72 6.38 -12.66 -0.44
N GLU A 73 6.94 -13.60 -1.19
CA GLU A 73 6.79 -13.70 -2.65
C GLU A 73 5.32 -13.86 -3.12
N ARG A 74 4.43 -14.31 -2.22
CA ARG A 74 2.99 -14.44 -2.49
C ARG A 74 2.22 -13.15 -2.16
N GLY A 75 2.90 -12.10 -1.72
CA GLY A 75 2.30 -10.84 -1.27
C GLY A 75 1.62 -10.94 0.10
N LEU A 76 1.96 -11.93 0.93
CA LEU A 76 1.39 -12.10 2.27
C LEU A 76 2.29 -11.50 3.36
N PRO A 77 1.75 -10.82 4.39
CA PRO A 77 2.53 -10.24 5.47
C PRO A 77 3.29 -11.28 6.28
N THR A 78 4.54 -10.98 6.65
CA THR A 78 5.43 -11.89 7.41
C THR A 78 5.81 -11.31 8.76
N GLN A 79 6.52 -10.19 8.77
CA GLN A 79 6.92 -9.46 9.97
C GLN A 79 6.47 -8.02 9.85
N GLY A 80 6.17 -7.39 10.98
CA GLY A 80 5.77 -6.00 10.97
C GLY A 80 6.18 -5.20 12.19
N HIS A 81 6.23 -3.90 12.00
CA HIS A 81 6.42 -2.89 13.02
C HIS A 81 5.11 -2.14 13.24
N ILE A 82 4.78 -1.90 14.51
CA ILE A 82 3.58 -1.19 14.93
C ILE A 82 4.03 0.09 15.59
N TYR A 83 3.57 1.20 15.03
CA TYR A 83 3.81 2.55 15.50
C TYR A 83 2.55 3.15 16.10
N ASP A 84 2.72 4.00 17.12
CA ASP A 84 1.66 4.87 17.60
C ASP A 84 1.40 6.03 16.63
N GLY A 85 0.37 6.82 16.91
CA GLY A 85 0.00 7.97 16.10
C GLY A 85 1.02 9.11 16.08
N ARG A 86 2.01 9.08 16.98
CA ARG A 86 3.14 10.02 17.02
C ARG A 86 4.37 9.49 16.30
N GLY A 87 4.31 8.30 15.71
CA GLY A 87 5.40 7.67 14.98
C GLY A 87 6.39 6.91 15.86
N ASN A 88 6.11 6.69 17.15
CA ASN A 88 6.97 5.88 18.00
C ASN A 88 6.73 4.40 17.72
N LEU A 89 7.81 3.62 17.56
CA LEU A 89 7.70 2.17 17.54
C LEU A 89 7.25 1.67 18.92
N VAL A 90 6.17 0.90 18.97
CA VAL A 90 5.55 0.46 20.23
C VAL A 90 5.37 -1.06 20.31
N ALA A 91 5.32 -1.75 19.17
CA ALA A 91 5.23 -3.20 19.10
C ALA A 91 5.80 -3.76 17.80
N ARG A 92 5.99 -5.07 17.77
CA ARG A 92 6.35 -5.86 16.59
C ARG A 92 5.30 -6.95 16.37
N SER A 93 5.10 -7.35 15.12
CA SER A 93 4.18 -8.40 14.73
C SER A 93 4.90 -9.48 13.93
N GLN A 94 4.50 -10.73 14.10
CA GLN A 94 4.96 -11.87 13.30
C GLN A 94 3.77 -12.70 12.84
N VAL A 95 3.77 -13.10 11.58
CA VAL A 95 2.77 -13.96 10.94
C VAL A 95 3.35 -15.34 10.72
N TYR A 96 2.62 -16.35 11.12
CA TYR A 96 2.96 -17.76 10.93
C TYR A 96 1.97 -18.37 9.95
N PHE A 97 2.47 -19.27 9.12
CA PHE A 97 1.71 -19.89 8.04
C PHE A 97 1.46 -21.37 8.33
N ASP A 98 0.37 -21.91 7.78
CA ASP A 98 0.13 -23.35 7.75
C ASP A 98 0.92 -24.04 6.64
N GLU A 99 0.79 -25.36 6.56
CA GLU A 99 1.43 -26.21 5.54
C GLU A 99 1.00 -25.88 4.10
N PHE A 100 -0.14 -25.21 3.91
CA PHE A 100 -0.63 -24.70 2.62
C PHE A 100 -0.15 -23.26 2.33
N GLY A 101 0.68 -22.71 3.22
CA GLY A 101 1.20 -21.34 3.15
C GLY A 101 0.12 -20.27 3.32
N ARG A 102 -0.99 -20.58 3.97
CA ARG A 102 -2.02 -19.60 4.37
C ARG A 102 -1.68 -19.07 5.75
N ALA A 103 -2.02 -17.81 6.05
CA ALA A 103 -1.79 -17.26 7.38
C ALA A 103 -2.57 -18.09 8.41
N LYS A 104 -1.88 -18.62 9.42
CA LYS A 104 -2.47 -19.43 10.49
C LYS A 104 -2.67 -18.60 11.75
N GLU A 105 -1.68 -17.78 12.07
CA GLU A 105 -1.73 -16.87 13.21
C GLU A 105 -0.87 -15.64 12.98
N MET A 106 -1.23 -14.54 13.63
CA MET A 106 -0.40 -13.35 13.80
C MET A 106 -0.23 -13.08 15.29
N ARG A 107 0.99 -12.84 15.74
CA ARG A 107 1.30 -12.52 17.14
C ARG A 107 1.92 -11.13 17.23
N SER A 108 1.42 -10.34 18.17
CA SER A 108 1.94 -9.00 18.47
C SER A 108 2.68 -9.02 19.81
N PHE A 109 3.88 -8.46 19.78
CA PHE A 109 4.81 -8.41 20.90
C PHE A 109 5.14 -6.97 21.22
N ASN A 110 5.24 -6.64 22.51
CA ASN A 110 5.82 -5.36 22.90
C ASN A 110 7.34 -5.34 22.67
N LEU A 111 7.98 -4.20 22.97
CA LEU A 111 9.41 -4.05 22.72
C LEU A 111 10.31 -4.91 23.62
N GLN A 112 9.76 -5.41 24.73
CA GLN A 112 10.42 -6.37 25.62
C GLN A 112 10.26 -7.82 25.15
N GLY A 113 9.54 -8.06 24.04
CA GLY A 113 9.33 -9.39 23.47
C GLY A 113 8.18 -10.17 24.11
N MET A 114 7.35 -9.54 24.94
CA MET A 114 6.19 -10.20 25.54
C MET A 114 5.00 -10.17 24.56
N CYS A 115 4.42 -11.33 24.27
CA CYS A 115 3.24 -11.46 23.42
C CYS A 115 2.00 -10.95 24.17
N TYR A 116 1.35 -9.91 23.66
CA TYR A 116 0.16 -9.35 24.28
C TYR A 116 -1.13 -9.70 23.52
N GLN A 117 -1.03 -9.98 22.22
CA GLN A 117 -2.18 -10.30 21.38
C GLN A 117 -1.83 -11.34 20.32
N GLN A 118 -2.78 -12.25 20.08
CA GLN A 118 -2.73 -13.22 19.00
C GLN A 118 -4.00 -13.09 18.16
N VAL A 119 -3.88 -13.16 16.85
CA VAL A 119 -4.99 -13.28 15.90
C VAL A 119 -4.88 -14.64 15.24
N VAL A 120 -5.91 -15.46 15.35
CA VAL A 120 -5.97 -16.80 14.77
C VAL A 120 -6.83 -16.77 13.52
N TYR A 121 -6.30 -17.34 12.44
CA TYR A 121 -6.96 -17.47 11.16
C TYR A 121 -7.34 -18.93 10.94
N GLU A 122 -8.64 -19.18 10.83
CA GLU A 122 -9.16 -20.52 10.57
C GLU A 122 -9.80 -20.60 9.18
N TYR A 123 -9.78 -21.79 8.61
CA TYR A 123 -10.34 -22.06 7.29
C TYR A 123 -11.36 -23.19 7.36
N GLY A 124 -12.46 -23.06 6.61
CA GLY A 124 -13.43 -24.13 6.41
C GLY A 124 -12.86 -25.28 5.59
N ALA A 125 -13.60 -26.40 5.53
CA ALA A 125 -13.23 -27.55 4.70
C ALA A 125 -13.20 -27.19 3.19
N ASP A 126 -13.93 -26.15 2.78
CA ASP A 126 -13.92 -25.57 1.43
C ASP A 126 -12.73 -24.62 1.19
N GLY A 127 -11.83 -24.47 2.17
CA GLY A 127 -10.66 -23.59 2.12
C GLY A 127 -10.96 -22.12 2.34
N LYS A 128 -12.23 -21.72 2.56
CA LYS A 128 -12.59 -20.31 2.78
C LYS A 128 -12.18 -19.87 4.18
N ALA A 129 -11.71 -18.62 4.28
CA ALA A 129 -11.37 -18.00 5.55
C ALA A 129 -12.63 -17.79 6.40
N LYS A 130 -12.58 -18.20 7.66
CA LYS A 130 -13.54 -17.80 8.69
C LYS A 130 -13.19 -16.41 9.22
N PRO A 131 -14.13 -15.74 9.92
CA PRO A 131 -13.80 -14.53 10.66
C PRO A 131 -12.60 -14.76 11.60
N PRO A 132 -11.57 -13.90 11.59
CA PRO A 132 -10.42 -14.04 12.47
C PRO A 132 -10.82 -13.97 13.94
N LYS A 133 -10.19 -14.78 14.79
CA LYS A 133 -10.38 -14.74 16.24
C LYS A 133 -9.24 -13.96 16.89
N VAL A 134 -9.57 -12.89 17.61
CA VAL A 134 -8.60 -12.12 18.39
C VAL A 134 -8.55 -12.67 19.82
N ILE A 135 -7.35 -12.92 20.32
CA ILE A 135 -7.06 -13.43 21.65
C ILE A 135 -6.11 -12.44 22.34
N ASN A 136 -6.55 -11.86 23.45
CA ASN A 136 -5.69 -11.02 24.28
C ASN A 136 -4.91 -11.94 25.22
N VAL A 137 -3.65 -12.21 24.88
CA VAL A 137 -2.79 -13.18 25.58
C VAL A 137 -2.36 -12.62 26.93
N ASP A 138 -1.79 -11.42 26.93
CA ASP A 138 -1.46 -10.68 28.14
C ASP A 138 -1.76 -9.19 27.93
N PRO A 139 -2.95 -8.72 28.35
CA PRO A 139 -3.33 -7.32 28.23
C PRO A 139 -2.39 -6.36 28.97
N ARG A 140 -1.67 -6.82 30.01
CA ARG A 140 -0.76 -5.98 30.80
C ARG A 140 0.54 -5.70 30.03
N ALA A 141 0.89 -6.58 29.11
CA ALA A 141 2.02 -6.41 28.21
C ALA A 141 1.71 -5.50 27.00
N ALA A 142 0.43 -5.14 26.78
CA ALA A 142 0.04 -4.31 25.65
C ALA A 142 0.67 -2.90 25.74
N PRO A 143 1.21 -2.38 24.64
CA PRO A 143 1.85 -1.06 24.66
C PRO A 143 0.82 0.06 24.82
N SER A 144 1.25 1.17 25.39
CA SER A 144 0.48 2.41 25.36
C SER A 144 0.54 3.04 23.97
N ILE A 145 -0.61 3.18 23.32
CA ILE A 145 -0.75 3.83 22.02
C ILE A 145 -1.11 5.30 22.22
N LYS A 146 -0.25 6.21 21.76
CA LYS A 146 -0.51 7.65 21.80
C LYS A 146 -1.05 8.12 20.45
N PRO A 147 -2.24 8.75 20.41
CA PRO A 147 -2.73 9.37 19.19
C PRO A 147 -1.76 10.46 18.68
N GLY A 148 -1.76 10.62 17.36
CA GLY A 148 -1.12 11.73 16.68
C GLY A 148 -1.79 13.06 16.99
N VAL A 149 -1.05 14.15 16.79
CA VAL A 149 -1.58 15.50 16.93
C VAL A 149 -2.08 15.96 15.57
N ILE A 150 -3.33 16.42 15.51
CA ILE A 150 -3.82 17.13 14.33
C ILE A 150 -3.35 18.58 14.47
N ASP A 151 -2.54 19.04 13.52
CA ASP A 151 -2.15 20.44 13.43
C ASP A 151 -3.19 21.19 12.58
N PHE A 152 -4.07 21.94 13.25
CA PHE A 152 -5.10 22.75 12.60
C PHE A 152 -4.58 24.09 12.06
N THR A 153 -3.30 24.41 12.24
CA THR A 153 -2.68 25.64 11.72
C THR A 153 -2.13 25.46 10.30
N GLN A 154 -1.89 24.21 9.90
CA GLN A 154 -1.58 23.83 8.54
C GLN A 154 -2.91 23.65 7.80
N SER A 155 -3.38 24.69 7.11
CA SER A 155 -4.55 24.57 6.24
C SER A 155 -4.29 23.47 5.21
N THR A 156 -5.05 22.37 5.29
CA THR A 156 -5.16 21.41 4.21
C THR A 156 -5.57 22.18 2.95
N PRO A 157 -4.81 22.14 1.85
CA PRO A 157 -5.26 22.77 0.62
C PRO A 157 -6.63 22.19 0.26
N ALA A 158 -7.59 23.06 -0.03
CA ALA A 158 -8.94 22.66 -0.39
C ALA A 158 -8.89 21.63 -1.54
N PRO A 159 -9.77 20.62 -1.57
CA PRO A 159 -9.82 19.65 -2.65
C PRO A 159 -10.01 20.40 -3.98
N GLY A 160 -8.97 20.44 -4.81
CA GLY A 160 -8.96 21.19 -6.08
C GLY A 160 -7.76 22.12 -6.28
N GLN A 161 -6.97 22.41 -5.24
CA GLN A 161 -5.70 23.12 -5.40
C GLN A 161 -4.53 22.12 -5.51
N TYR A 162 -4.52 21.35 -6.60
CA TYR A 162 -3.25 20.86 -7.11
C TYR A 162 -2.48 22.11 -7.55
N ALA A 163 -1.31 22.36 -6.95
CA ALA A 163 -0.40 23.39 -7.41
C ALA A 163 -0.22 23.21 -8.93
N GLN A 164 -0.67 24.19 -9.70
CA GLN A 164 -0.28 24.23 -11.11
C GLN A 164 1.25 24.22 -11.15
N PRO A 165 1.88 23.50 -12.08
CA PRO A 165 3.32 23.56 -12.27
C PRO A 165 3.71 25.03 -12.39
N GLN A 166 4.51 25.51 -11.45
CA GLN A 166 5.06 26.85 -11.46
C GLN A 166 5.79 26.99 -12.80
N ALA A 167 5.32 27.90 -13.66
CA ALA A 167 5.99 28.21 -14.90
C ALA A 167 7.45 28.55 -14.58
N PRO A 168 8.43 28.04 -15.35
CA PRO A 168 9.84 28.29 -15.08
C PRO A 168 10.09 29.80 -15.04
N ALA A 169 10.79 30.24 -13.99
CA ALA A 169 11.16 31.63 -13.81
C ALA A 169 11.92 32.15 -15.04
N PRO A 170 11.66 33.39 -15.50
CA PRO A 170 12.39 33.96 -16.64
C PRO A 170 13.88 34.04 -16.31
N GLU A 171 14.71 33.52 -17.20
CA GLU A 171 16.17 33.53 -17.08
C GLU A 171 16.71 34.96 -16.88
N PRO A 172 17.72 35.16 -16.02
CA PRO A 172 18.34 36.46 -15.84
C PRO A 172 19.07 36.89 -17.13
N PRO A 173 19.00 38.17 -17.53
CA PRO A 173 19.58 38.63 -18.79
C PRO A 173 21.11 38.48 -18.78
N LYS A 174 21.64 37.84 -19.82
CA LYS A 174 23.08 37.68 -20.07
C LYS A 174 23.75 39.05 -20.12
N LYS A 175 24.56 39.37 -19.11
CA LYS A 175 25.41 40.58 -19.10
C LYS A 175 26.41 40.48 -20.25
N LYS A 176 26.27 41.36 -21.26
CA LYS A 176 27.30 41.54 -22.29
C LYS A 176 28.58 42.05 -21.62
N SER A 177 29.61 41.21 -21.64
CA SER A 177 30.96 41.54 -21.18
C SER A 177 31.48 42.75 -21.96
N PHE A 178 31.71 43.86 -21.26
CA PHE A 178 32.25 45.11 -21.82
C PHE A 178 33.79 45.18 -21.70
N PHE A 179 34.44 44.04 -21.44
CA PHE A 179 35.89 43.92 -21.30
C PHE A 179 36.68 43.98 -22.63
N GLY A 180 36.00 44.27 -23.75
CA GLY A 180 36.62 44.43 -25.08
C GLY A 180 36.97 45.88 -25.46
N ARG A 181 36.70 46.88 -24.61
CA ARG A 181 36.98 48.30 -24.89
C ARG A 181 38.21 48.88 -24.21
N LEU A 182 39.01 48.04 -23.53
CA LEU A 182 40.16 48.49 -22.74
C LEU A 182 41.53 48.11 -23.32
N PHE A 183 41.62 47.31 -24.41
CA PHE A 183 42.91 46.95 -25.01
C PHE A 183 42.87 46.86 -26.54
N GLY A 184 43.61 47.76 -27.19
CA GLY A 184 44.06 47.67 -28.58
C GLY A 184 43.40 48.70 -29.52
N LYS A 185 44.10 49.44 -30.38
CA LYS A 185 45.52 49.47 -30.75
C LYS A 185 45.73 50.74 -31.60
N LYS A 186 46.85 51.42 -31.41
CA LYS A 186 47.34 52.57 -32.17
C LYS A 186 47.98 52.06 -33.47
N ASP A 187 47.67 52.66 -34.62
CA ASP A 187 48.38 52.67 -35.94
C ASP A 187 47.43 53.47 -36.89
N LYS A 188 47.76 54.52 -37.64
CA LYS A 188 48.97 55.12 -38.22
C LYS A 188 48.80 56.64 -38.22
#